data_AF-A0A3A8MIQ8-F1
#
_entry.id   AF-A0A3A8MIQ8-F1
#
_cell.length_a   1.000
_cell.length_b   1.000
_cell.length_c   1.000
_cell.angle_alpha   90.00
_cell.angle_beta   90.00
_cell.angle_gamma   90.00
#
_symmetry.space_group_name_H-M   'P 1'
#
loop_
_entity.id
_entity.type
_entity.pdbx_description
1 polymer ?
#
loop_
_entity_poly.entity_id
_entity_poly.type
_entity_poly.pdbx_seq_one_letter_code
_entity_poly.pdbx_strand_id
1 'polypeptide(L)'
;MGLEVGFPLVSARTLYGVLPRLDLGLGVDSVYGLMIEPRASVRFTALDSPLASLAVVVDGGRAFFLRPPETEEKGARYLSGRRDWNVAPGLVFSLQGAGPRSVRPYMDLRCLLSFDTHPTQ
;
A
#
# COMPACT_ATOMS: atom_id res chain seq x y z
N MET A 1 -3.98 5.30 -12.00
CA MET A 1 -4.12 3.83 -12.05
C MET A 1 -2.72 3.24 -11.92
N GLY A 2 -2.52 2.30 -11.00
CA GLY A 2 -1.26 1.59 -10.81
C GLY A 2 -1.53 0.09 -10.74
N LEU A 3 -0.73 -0.68 -11.46
CA LEU A 3 -0.76 -2.14 -11.44
C LEU A 3 0.65 -2.62 -11.11
N GLU A 4 0.76 -3.46 -10.10
CA GLU A 4 1.99 -4.12 -9.70
C GLU A 4 1.77 -5.62 -9.83
N VAL A 5 2.60 -6.27 -10.64
CA VAL A 5 2.56 -7.71 -10.87
C VAL A 5 3.95 -8.24 -10.58
N GLY A 6 4.10 -8.99 -9.49
CA GLY A 6 5.33 -9.67 -9.14
C GLY A 6 5.00 -10.97 -8.41
N PHE A 7 5.85 -11.98 -8.45
CA PHE A 7 5.61 -13.16 -7.62
C PHE A 7 6.02 -12.86 -6.17
N PRO A 8 5.17 -13.12 -5.14
CA PRO A 8 3.83 -13.69 -5.17
C PRO A 8 2.71 -12.65 -4.95
N LEU A 9 2.89 -11.39 -5.35
CA LEU A 9 1.97 -10.27 -5.11
C LEU A 9 1.41 -9.64 -6.40
N VAL A 10 0.09 -9.55 -6.48
CA VAL A 10 -0.61 -8.75 -7.48
C VAL A 10 -1.35 -7.63 -6.77
N SER A 11 -1.07 -6.38 -7.12
CA SER A 11 -1.73 -5.20 -6.56
C SER A 11 -2.29 -4.35 -7.69
N ALA A 12 -3.57 -3.99 -7.57
CA ALA A 12 -4.19 -3.00 -8.44
C ALA A 12 -4.70 -1.85 -7.59
N ARG A 13 -4.36 -0.61 -7.95
CA ARG A 13 -4.77 0.57 -7.19
C ARG A 13 -5.19 1.73 -8.09
N THR A 14 -6.18 2.47 -7.61
CA THR A 14 -6.68 3.67 -8.24
C THR A 14 -6.63 4.80 -7.20
N LEU A 15 -6.33 6.01 -7.65
CA LEU A 15 -6.36 7.22 -6.85
C LEU A 15 -7.17 8.24 -7.63
N TYR A 16 -8.00 8.99 -6.92
CA TYR A 16 -8.86 10.03 -7.42
C TYR A 16 -8.63 11.29 -6.57
N GLY A 17 -8.25 12.39 -7.23
CA GLY A 17 -8.03 13.68 -6.58
C GLY A 17 -9.35 14.32 -6.21
N VAL A 18 -9.67 14.34 -4.91
CA VAL A 18 -10.92 14.92 -4.38
C VAL A 18 -10.73 16.40 -4.06
N LEU A 19 -9.55 16.79 -3.58
CA LEU A 19 -9.16 18.17 -3.31
C LEU A 19 -7.74 18.42 -3.84
N PRO A 20 -7.28 19.69 -3.97
CA PRO A 20 -5.95 20.01 -4.50
C PRO A 20 -4.77 19.35 -3.78
N ARG A 21 -4.97 18.90 -2.54
CA ARG A 21 -3.95 18.22 -1.73
C ARG A 21 -4.41 16.88 -1.16
N LEU A 22 -5.61 16.41 -1.52
CA LEU A 22 -6.19 15.18 -0.96
C LEU A 22 -6.67 14.28 -2.09
N ASP A 23 -6.05 13.11 -2.16
CA ASP A 23 -6.49 12.03 -3.04
C ASP A 23 -7.05 10.88 -2.20
N LEU A 24 -8.15 10.31 -2.68
CA LEU A 24 -8.70 9.07 -2.14
C LEU A 24 -8.45 7.95 -3.12
N GLY A 25 -8.21 6.75 -2.62
CA GLY A 25 -7.91 5.59 -3.44
C GLY A 25 -8.65 4.35 -2.98
N LEU A 26 -8.78 3.45 -3.95
CA LEU A 26 -9.23 2.09 -3.72
C LEU A 26 -8.25 1.15 -4.41
N GLY A 27 -8.03 0.01 -3.80
CA GLY A 27 -7.16 -1.01 -4.36
C GLY A 27 -7.53 -2.40 -3.90
N VAL A 28 -6.89 -3.37 -4.54
CA VAL A 28 -6.94 -4.76 -4.15
C VAL A 28 -5.53 -5.30 -4.23
N ASP A 29 -5.11 -5.93 -3.14
CA ASP A 29 -3.89 -6.74 -3.13
C ASP A 29 -4.27 -8.21 -3.08
N SER A 30 -3.50 -9.04 -3.77
CA SER A 30 -3.68 -10.47 -3.80
C SER A 30 -2.33 -11.17 -3.69
N VAL A 31 -2.27 -12.20 -2.83
CA VAL A 31 -1.12 -13.10 -2.75
C VAL A 31 -1.46 -14.34 -3.59
N TYR A 32 -1.39 -14.23 -4.93
CA TYR A 32 -1.64 -15.30 -5.92
C TYR A 32 -2.77 -16.27 -5.54
N GLY A 33 -3.93 -15.74 -5.12
CA GLY A 33 -5.07 -16.56 -4.76
C GLY A 33 -4.89 -17.40 -3.49
N LEU A 34 -4.13 -16.90 -2.51
CA LEU A 34 -4.13 -17.36 -1.11
C LEU A 34 -4.78 -16.34 -0.17
N MET A 35 -4.71 -15.06 -0.57
CA MET A 35 -5.28 -13.93 0.14
C MET A 35 -5.76 -12.90 -0.88
N ILE A 36 -6.89 -12.27 -0.60
CA ILE A 36 -7.32 -11.04 -1.26
C ILE A 36 -7.60 -9.97 -0.20
N GLU A 37 -7.18 -8.74 -0.45
CA GLU A 37 -7.35 -7.64 0.47
C GLU A 37 -7.83 -6.39 -0.29
N PRO A 38 -9.13 -6.07 -0.22
CA PRO A 38 -9.61 -4.76 -0.60
C PRO A 38 -9.01 -3.71 0.34
N ARG A 39 -8.48 -2.63 -0.24
CA ARG A 39 -7.89 -1.51 0.47
C ARG A 39 -8.56 -0.20 0.10
N ALA A 40 -8.65 0.67 1.09
CA ALA A 40 -8.86 2.09 0.90
C ALA A 40 -7.53 2.82 1.14
N SER A 41 -7.31 3.90 0.40
CA SER A 41 -6.10 4.71 0.49
C SER A 41 -6.49 6.16 0.67
N VAL A 42 -5.73 6.87 1.50
CA VAL A 42 -5.80 8.33 1.62
C VAL A 42 -4.40 8.87 1.40
N ARG A 43 -4.27 9.84 0.50
CA ARG A 43 -3.01 10.54 0.25
C ARG A 43 -3.20 12.02 0.48
N PHE A 44 -2.35 12.58 1.33
CA PHE A 44 -2.30 14.01 1.59
C PHE A 44 -0.96 14.59 1.13
N THR A 45 -1.00 15.51 0.18
CA THR A 45 0.19 16.19 -0.34
C THR A 45 0.54 17.37 0.57
N ALA A 46 1.58 17.20 1.38
CA ALA A 46 2.03 18.20 2.35
C ALA A 46 2.90 19.29 1.68
N LEU A 47 3.72 18.90 0.70
CA LEU A 47 4.55 19.80 -0.08
C LEU A 47 4.39 19.47 -1.56
N ASP A 48 4.15 20.49 -2.37
CA ASP A 48 4.15 20.38 -3.83
C ASP A 48 4.84 21.60 -4.43
N SER A 49 5.98 21.36 -5.07
CA SER A 49 6.82 22.41 -5.67
C SER A 49 7.51 21.86 -6.93
N PRO A 50 8.03 22.73 -7.80
CA PRO A 50 8.73 22.29 -9.02
C PRO A 50 9.95 21.40 -8.76
N LEU A 51 10.55 21.48 -7.57
CA LEU A 51 11.79 20.79 -7.22
C LEU A 51 11.58 19.63 -6.22
N ALA A 52 10.46 19.61 -5.51
CA ALA A 52 10.20 18.64 -4.46
C ALA A 52 8.70 18.43 -4.24
N SER A 53 8.34 17.18 -4.00
CA SER A 53 6.99 16.78 -3.56
C SER A 53 7.11 15.84 -2.37
N LEU A 54 6.26 16.05 -1.37
CA LEU A 54 6.13 15.21 -0.18
C LEU A 54 4.64 14.95 0.07
N ALA A 55 4.29 13.68 0.23
CA ALA A 55 2.96 13.26 0.58
C ALA A 55 2.98 12.24 1.72
N VAL A 56 1.99 12.35 2.61
CA VAL A 56 1.66 11.33 3.59
C VAL A 56 0.61 10.43 2.95
N VAL A 57 0.80 9.12 3.05
CA VAL A 57 -0.15 8.12 2.54
C VAL A 57 -0.52 7.19 3.67
N VAL A 58 -1.79 6.82 3.73
CA VAL A 58 -2.27 5.75 4.60
C VAL A 58 -3.11 4.81 3.76
N ASP A 59 -2.73 3.54 3.75
CA ASP A 59 -3.53 2.47 3.20
C ASP A 59 -4.12 1.64 4.32
N GLY A 60 -5.35 1.20 4.19
CA GLY A 60 -6.00 0.35 5.17
C GLY A 60 -6.93 -0.64 4.49
N GLY A 61 -6.96 -1.87 4.98
CA GLY A 61 -7.75 -2.93 4.39
C GLY A 61 -8.04 -4.07 5.35
N ARG A 62 -8.96 -4.94 4.91
CA ARG A 62 -9.24 -6.21 5.57
C ARG A 62 -8.81 -7.33 4.64
N ALA A 63 -7.91 -8.19 5.11
CA ALA A 63 -7.47 -9.35 4.33
C ALA A 63 -8.44 -10.52 4.53
N PHE A 64 -8.76 -11.19 3.42
CA PHE A 64 -9.52 -12.44 3.41
C PHE A 64 -8.56 -13.54 2.96
N PHE A 65 -8.36 -14.50 3.85
CA PHE A 65 -7.51 -15.67 3.62
C PHE A 65 -8.35 -16.85 3.16
N LEU A 66 -7.82 -17.65 2.24
CA LEU A 66 -8.50 -18.84 1.76
C LEU A 66 -8.48 -20.01 2.75
N ARG A 67 -7.51 -20.03 3.66
CA ARG A 67 -7.39 -21.04 4.71
C ARG A 67 -7.57 -20.39 6.09
N PRO A 68 -8.23 -21.07 7.02
CA PRO A 68 -8.33 -20.58 8.39
C PRO A 68 -6.95 -20.61 9.08
N PRO A 69 -6.73 -19.71 10.06
CA PRO A 69 -5.42 -19.51 10.70
C PRO A 69 -4.84 -20.79 11.29
N GLU A 70 -5.70 -21.64 11.88
CA GLU A 70 -5.35 -22.90 12.55
C GLU A 70 -4.71 -23.94 11.62
N THR A 71 -4.92 -23.81 10.31
CA THR A 71 -4.44 -24.77 9.29
C THR A 71 -3.29 -24.22 8.45
N GLU A 72 -2.87 -22.99 8.70
CA GLU A 72 -1.98 -22.23 7.82
C GLU A 72 -0.59 -21.98 8.47
N GLU A 73 0.25 -23.02 8.59
CA GLU A 73 1.61 -22.89 9.15
C GLU A 73 2.57 -22.05 8.27
N LYS A 74 2.43 -22.13 6.93
CA LYS A 74 3.32 -21.47 5.95
C LYS A 74 2.56 -20.86 4.75
N GLY A 75 1.35 -20.35 4.98
CA GLY A 75 0.54 -19.76 3.91
C GLY A 75 0.65 -18.23 3.81
N ALA A 76 -0.41 -17.57 3.34
CA ALA A 76 -0.37 -16.15 3.01
C ALA A 76 -0.04 -15.27 4.23
N ARG A 77 -0.51 -15.64 5.43
CA ARG A 77 -0.15 -14.96 6.69
C ARG A 77 1.35 -14.97 6.97
N TYR A 78 2.06 -16.07 6.64
CA TYR A 78 3.51 -16.20 6.80
C TYR A 78 4.27 -15.42 5.72
N LEU A 79 3.86 -15.55 4.46
CA LEU A 79 4.56 -14.93 3.32
C LEU A 79 4.41 -13.41 3.24
N SER A 80 3.24 -12.88 3.60
CA SER A 80 2.93 -11.45 3.45
C SER A 80 3.10 -10.64 4.74
N GLY A 81 3.19 -11.31 5.90
CA GLY A 81 3.14 -10.66 7.21
C GLY A 81 1.78 -10.01 7.53
N ARG A 82 0.76 -10.19 6.68
CA ARG A 82 -0.57 -9.61 6.86
C ARG A 82 -1.44 -10.45 7.78
N ARG A 83 -2.40 -9.78 8.40
CA ARG A 83 -3.41 -10.35 9.29
C ARG A 83 -4.80 -9.86 8.87
N ASP A 84 -5.81 -10.06 9.72
CA ASP A 84 -7.19 -9.76 9.40
C ASP A 84 -7.39 -8.30 8.98
N TRP A 85 -6.76 -7.37 9.70
CA TRP A 85 -6.77 -5.95 9.37
C TRP A 85 -5.36 -5.44 9.20
N ASN A 86 -5.12 -4.66 8.15
CA ASN A 86 -3.79 -4.10 7.91
C ASN A 86 -3.92 -2.61 7.66
N VAL A 87 -2.99 -1.84 8.22
CA VAL A 87 -2.85 -0.41 8.01
C VAL A 87 -1.40 -0.13 7.69
N ALA A 88 -1.15 0.61 6.61
CA ALA A 88 0.17 0.97 6.15
C ALA A 88 0.29 2.49 6.02
N PRO A 89 0.62 3.21 7.12
CA PRO A 89 1.04 4.60 7.01
C PRO A 89 2.41 4.68 6.31
N GLY A 90 2.61 5.76 5.58
CA GLY A 90 3.82 5.96 4.81
C GLY A 90 4.04 7.38 4.34
N LEU A 91 5.22 7.57 3.77
CA LEU A 91 5.68 8.82 3.19
C LEU A 91 6.16 8.55 1.78
N VAL A 92 5.69 9.38 0.86
CA VAL A 92 6.11 9.39 -0.53
C VAL A 92 6.78 10.71 -0.80
N PHE A 93 8.02 10.68 -1.29
CA PHE A 93 8.69 11.90 -1.72
C PHE A 93 9.38 11.72 -3.07
N SER A 94 9.49 12.84 -3.79
CA SER A 94 10.28 12.93 -4.99
C SER A 94 11.05 14.24 -5.00
N LEU A 95 12.30 14.20 -5.42
CA LEU A 95 13.11 15.40 -5.66
C LEU A 95 13.38 15.51 -7.16
N GLN A 96 13.42 16.72 -7.69
CA GLN A 96 13.72 17.02 -9.08
C GLN A 96 14.76 18.14 -9.14
N GLY A 97 15.82 17.95 -9.91
CA GLY A 97 16.81 19.01 -10.15
C GLY A 97 16.24 20.10 -11.07
N ALA A 98 16.91 21.26 -11.12
CA ALA A 98 16.42 22.43 -11.87
C ALA A 98 16.49 22.29 -13.42
N GLY A 99 17.08 21.21 -13.94
CA GLY A 99 17.31 21.02 -15.39
C GLY A 99 16.28 20.11 -16.07
N PRO A 100 16.04 20.27 -17.38
CA PRO A 100 15.06 19.48 -18.14
C PRO A 100 15.39 17.98 -18.26
N ARG A 101 16.63 17.58 -17.93
CA ARG A 101 17.09 16.18 -17.88
C ARG A 101 17.61 15.76 -16.51
N SER A 102 17.22 16.47 -15.44
CA SER A 102 17.67 16.12 -14.10
C SER A 102 17.10 14.77 -13.68
N VAL A 103 17.91 13.97 -12.98
CA VAL A 103 17.43 12.77 -12.30
C VAL A 103 16.31 13.14 -11.32
N ARG A 104 15.26 12.32 -11.28
CA ARG A 104 14.12 12.49 -10.37
C ARG A 104 14.07 11.30 -9.39
N PRO A 105 14.90 11.30 -8.33
CA PRO A 105 14.81 10.24 -7.33
C PRO A 105 13.42 10.25 -6.67
N TYR A 106 12.91 9.06 -6.44
CA TYR A 106 11.60 8.79 -5.84
C TYR A 106 11.77 7.75 -4.74
N MET A 107 11.07 7.95 -3.63
CA MET A 107 11.02 7.01 -2.53
C MET A 107 9.60 6.90 -1.99
N ASP A 108 9.17 5.67 -1.78
CA ASP A 108 7.91 5.31 -1.12
C ASP A 108 8.26 4.42 0.08
N LEU A 109 8.12 4.97 1.28
CA LEU A 109 8.41 4.27 2.52
C LEU A 109 7.10 4.05 3.27
N ARG A 110 6.79 2.79 3.58
CA ARG A 110 5.58 2.42 4.33
C ARG A 110 5.90 1.42 5.41
N CYS A 111 5.22 1.55 6.54
CA CYS A 111 5.29 0.59 7.65
C CYS A 111 4.00 -0.22 7.66
N LEU A 112 4.07 -1.54 7.49
CA LEU A 112 2.90 -2.42 7.58
C LEU A 112 2.59 -2.70 9.05
N LEU A 113 1.40 -2.27 9.50
CA LEU A 113 0.83 -2.60 10.80
C LEU A 113 -0.30 -3.61 10.59
N SER A 114 -0.11 -4.83 11.05
CA SER A 114 -1.07 -5.93 10.88
C SER A 114 -1.71 -6.27 12.23
N PHE A 115 -3.04 -6.29 12.28
CA PHE A 115 -3.83 -6.62 13.46
C PHE A 115 -4.55 -7.95 13.24
N ASP A 116 -4.34 -8.88 14.16
CA ASP A 116 -4.98 -10.21 14.13
C ASP A 116 -6.20 -10.20 15.05
N THR A 117 -7.37 -10.51 14.51
CA THR A 117 -8.60 -10.65 15.29
C THR A 117 -8.86 -12.10 15.69
N HIS A 118 -8.09 -13.04 15.14
CA HIS A 118 -8.10 -14.46 15.47
C HIS A 118 -6.67 -14.90 15.85
N PRO A 119 -6.15 -14.45 17.01
CA PRO A 119 -4.83 -14.86 17.45
C PRO A 119 -4.85 -16.35 17.77
N THR A 120 -4.24 -17.16 16.90
CA THR A 120 -3.89 -18.55 17.23
C THR A 120 -2.67 -18.53 18.13
N GLN A 121 -2.80 -19.10 19.33
CA GLN A 121 -1.68 -19.34 20.26
C GLN A 121 -0.86 -20.55 19.82
#